data_AF-A0A3B9WVD5-F1
#
_entry.id   AF-A0A3B9WVD5-F1
#
_cell.length_a   1.000
_cell.length_b   1.000
_cell.length_c   1.000
_cell.angle_alpha   90.00
_cell.angle_beta   90.00
_cell.angle_gamma   90.00
#
_symmetry.space_group_name_H-M   'P 1'
#
loop_
_entity.id
_entity.type
_entity.pdbx_description
1 polymer ?
#
loop_
_entity_poly.entity_id
_entity_poly.type
_entity_poly.pdbx_seq_one_letter_code
_entity_poly.pdbx_strand_id
1 'polypeptide(L)' 'GKVDPLIGLKENVIIGKPIPAGTGMRRYRDVVIDTSIADASAPQPGDEPEPYDDDDFIDDENYDDVEPEKEEELEGER' A
#
# COMPACT_ATOMS: atom_id res chain seq x y z
N GLY A 1 -38.42 25.10 3.72
CA GLY A 1 -37.49 24.05 4.20
C GLY A 1 -36.08 24.61 4.21
N LYS A 2 -35.22 24.18 5.15
CA LYS A 2 -33.79 24.55 5.17
C LYS A 2 -33.04 23.59 4.25
N VAL A 3 -32.18 24.12 3.40
CA VAL A 3 -31.33 23.32 2.49
C VAL A 3 -30.09 22.90 3.26
N ASP A 4 -29.75 21.61 3.20
CA ASP A 4 -28.55 21.05 3.83
C ASP A 4 -27.38 21.09 2.83
N PRO A 5 -26.25 21.74 3.17
CA PRO A 5 -25.09 21.82 2.31
C PRO A 5 -24.24 20.53 2.21
N LEU A 6 -24.58 19.46 2.93
CA LEU A 6 -23.90 18.14 2.87
C LEU A 6 -22.41 18.21 3.19
N ILE A 7 -22.05 18.98 4.20
CA ILE A 7 -20.65 19.18 4.63
C ILE A 7 -20.28 18.12 5.68
N GLY A 8 -21.27 17.47 6.29
CA GLY A 8 -21.08 16.49 7.36
C GLY A 8 -20.80 15.07 6.88
N LEU A 9 -20.19 14.28 7.76
CA LEU A 9 -19.93 12.86 7.52
C LEU A 9 -21.24 12.07 7.47
N LYS A 10 -22.11 12.25 8.46
CA LYS A 10 -23.40 11.55 8.58
C LYS A 10 -24.32 11.83 7.39
N GLU A 11 -24.45 13.08 6.97
CA GLU A 11 -25.32 13.52 5.87
C GLU A 11 -24.93 12.82 4.56
N ASN A 12 -23.64 12.78 4.26
CA ASN A 12 -23.12 12.13 3.07
C ASN A 12 -23.29 10.60 3.12
N VAL A 13 -23.09 9.97 4.30
CA VAL A 13 -23.34 8.52 4.47
C VAL A 13 -24.80 8.17 4.19
N ILE A 14 -25.75 8.93 4.73
CA ILE A 14 -27.20 8.65 4.55
C ILE A 14 -27.60 8.75 3.07
N ILE A 15 -27.01 9.68 2.34
CA ILE A 15 -27.30 9.92 0.91
C ILE A 15 -26.53 8.96 0.00
N GLY A 16 -25.51 8.26 0.51
CA GLY A 16 -24.64 7.39 -0.27
C GLY A 16 -23.59 8.15 -1.09
N LYS A 17 -23.30 9.40 -0.73
CA LYS A 17 -22.20 10.16 -1.32
C LYS A 17 -20.92 9.92 -0.53
N PRO A 18 -19.78 9.85 -1.21
CA PRO A 18 -18.50 9.73 -0.53
C PRO A 18 -18.30 10.84 0.55
N ILE A 19 -17.90 10.44 1.76
CA ILE A 19 -17.73 11.34 2.93
C ILE A 19 -16.59 12.35 2.75
N PRO A 20 -16.55 13.48 3.46
CA PRO A 20 -15.49 14.48 3.35
C PRO A 20 -14.22 14.11 4.16
N ALA A 21 -13.80 12.84 4.12
CA ALA A 21 -12.62 12.33 4.83
C ALA A 21 -11.96 11.17 4.07
N GLY A 22 -10.65 10.96 4.29
CA GLY A 22 -9.86 9.88 3.68
C GLY A 22 -9.86 9.94 2.14
N THR A 23 -10.09 8.80 1.49
CA THR A 23 -10.32 8.69 0.03
C THR A 23 -11.49 9.55 -0.44
N GLY A 24 -12.29 10.03 0.50
CA GLY A 24 -13.35 10.95 0.27
C GLY A 24 -12.97 12.44 0.14
N MET A 25 -11.70 12.82 0.22
CA MET A 25 -11.31 14.18 -0.15
C MET A 25 -11.01 14.26 -1.65
N ARG A 26 -11.26 15.42 -2.26
CA ARG A 26 -11.00 15.65 -3.71
C ARG A 26 -9.58 15.24 -4.12
N ARG A 27 -8.61 15.54 -3.25
CA ARG A 27 -7.19 15.22 -3.44
C ARG A 27 -6.90 13.72 -3.61
N TYR A 28 -7.80 12.84 -3.17
CA TYR A 28 -7.64 11.38 -3.28
C TYR A 28 -8.62 10.75 -4.28
N ARG A 29 -9.77 11.38 -4.55
CA ARG A 29 -10.73 10.88 -5.56
C ARG A 29 -10.30 11.14 -7.00
N ASP A 30 -9.67 12.28 -7.25
CA ASP A 30 -9.40 12.78 -8.60
C ASP A 30 -7.96 12.45 -9.07
N VAL A 31 -7.28 11.51 -8.41
CA VAL A 31 -5.89 11.14 -8.71
C VAL A 31 -5.85 10.17 -9.88
N VAL A 32 -5.04 10.50 -10.90
CA VAL A 32 -4.70 9.58 -11.99
C VAL A 32 -3.56 8.70 -11.51
N ILE A 33 -3.79 7.40 -11.44
CA ILE A 33 -2.76 6.43 -11.06
C ILE A 33 -2.03 6.02 -12.33
N ASP A 34 -0.74 6.36 -12.40
CA ASP A 34 0.15 5.87 -13.45
C ASP A 34 0.60 4.45 -13.09
N THR A 35 0.11 3.47 -13.86
CA THR A 35 0.43 2.05 -13.68
C THR A 35 1.61 1.58 -14.52
N SER A 36 2.34 2.49 -15.18
CA SER A 36 3.48 2.13 -16.05
C SER A 36 4.64 1.44 -15.32
N ILE A 37 4.69 1.53 -13.98
CA ILE A 37 5.74 0.93 -13.14
C ILE A 37 5.27 -0.42 -12.55
N ALA A 38 3.98 -0.76 -12.65
CA ALA A 38 3.42 -1.99 -12.06
C ALA A 38 3.82 -3.29 -12.79
N ASP A 39 4.48 -3.17 -13.94
CA ASP A 39 4.87 -4.32 -14.77
C ASP A 39 6.28 -4.86 -14.42
N ALA A 40 7.05 -4.15 -13.59
CA ALA A 40 8.42 -4.55 -13.28
C ALA A 40 8.51 -5.73 -12.30
N SER A 41 7.45 -5.99 -11.53
CA SER A 41 7.37 -7.13 -10.60
C SER A 41 6.30 -8.16 -11.03
N ALA A 42 5.67 -7.96 -12.17
CA ALA A 42 4.77 -8.97 -12.73
C ALA A 42 5.62 -10.09 -13.34
N PRO A 43 5.37 -11.36 -13.01
CA PRO A 43 6.06 -12.47 -13.65
C PRO A 43 5.79 -12.41 -15.15
N GLN A 44 6.85 -12.39 -15.96
CA GLN A 44 6.71 -12.37 -17.40
C GLN A 44 6.18 -13.73 -17.88
N PRO A 45 5.41 -13.78 -18.98
CA PRO A 45 4.99 -15.05 -19.56
C PRO A 45 6.21 -15.84 -20.04
N GLY A 46 6.65 -16.80 -19.24
CA GLY A 46 7.88 -17.58 -19.46
C GLY A 46 8.80 -17.64 -18.23
N ASP A 47 8.58 -16.79 -17.23
CA ASP A 47 9.21 -16.96 -15.92
C ASP A 47 8.52 -18.15 -15.23
N GLU A 48 9.15 -19.32 -15.33
CA GLU A 48 8.76 -20.50 -14.57
C GLU A 48 9.08 -20.20 -13.10
N PRO A 49 8.13 -20.37 -12.15
CA PRO A 49 8.46 -20.19 -10.74
C PRO A 49 9.57 -21.17 -10.40
N GLU A 50 10.70 -20.65 -9.91
CA GLU A 50 11.75 -21.49 -9.34
C GLU A 50 11.08 -22.42 -8.32
N PRO A 51 11.31 -23.73 -8.39
CA PRO A 51 10.76 -24.65 -7.41
C PRO A 51 11.19 -24.15 -6.02
N TYR A 52 10.22 -24.01 -5.11
CA TYR A 52 10.55 -23.76 -3.73
C TYR A 52 11.44 -24.91 -3.26
N ASP A 53 12.68 -24.62 -2.89
CA ASP A 53 13.55 -25.60 -2.26
C ASP A 53 12.90 -25.94 -0.92
N ASP A 54 12.38 -27.16 -0.78
CA ASP A 54 11.77 -27.66 0.47
C ASP A 54 12.77 -27.62 1.67
N ASP A 55 14.06 -27.38 1.39
CA ASP A 55 15.13 -27.18 2.36
C ASP A 55 15.14 -25.76 2.99
N ASP A 56 14.40 -24.79 2.45
CA ASP A 56 14.21 -23.44 3.02
C ASP A 56 13.07 -23.36 4.05
N PHE A 57 12.56 -24.50 4.52
CA PHE A 57 11.72 -24.53 5.71
C PHE A 57 12.52 -24.03 6.90
N ILE A 58 12.37 -22.74 7.21
CA ILE A 58 12.76 -22.18 8.49
C ILE A 58 11.99 -22.98 9.54
N ASP A 59 12.70 -23.85 10.26
CA ASP A 59 12.16 -24.45 11.47
C ASP A 59 11.77 -23.29 12.38
N ASP A 60 10.49 -23.24 12.77
CA ASP A 60 9.88 -22.17 13.58
C ASP A 60 10.64 -21.93 14.91
N GLU A 61 11.55 -22.84 15.25
CA GLU A 61 12.44 -22.82 16.41
C GLU A 61 13.65 -21.86 16.30
N ASN A 62 14.00 -21.28 15.14
CA ASN A 62 15.22 -20.45 14.99
C ASN A 62 14.99 -18.94 14.70
N TYR A 63 13.82 -18.39 15.05
CA TYR A 63 13.49 -16.97 14.83
C TYR A 63 14.35 -15.98 15.64
N ASP A 64 15.09 -16.46 16.65
CA ASP A 64 15.87 -15.62 17.57
C ASP A 64 17.25 -15.20 17.02
N ASP A 65 17.72 -15.76 15.89
CA ASP A 65 19.09 -15.53 15.37
C ASP A 65 19.14 -14.56 14.17
N VAL A 66 18.02 -13.89 13.85
CA VAL A 66 17.99 -12.82 12.84
C VAL A 66 18.49 -11.52 13.49
N GLU A 67 19.80 -11.27 13.45
CA GLU A 67 20.32 -9.94 13.79
C GLU A 67 19.78 -8.91 12.78
N PRO A 68 19.11 -7.83 13.23
CA PRO A 68 18.64 -6.80 12.31
C PRO A 68 19.84 -6.10 11.65
N GLU A 69 19.87 -6.11 10.33
CA GLU A 69 20.88 -5.40 9.54
C GLU A 69 20.83 -3.90 9.88
N LYS A 70 21.98 -3.33 10.27
CA LYS A 70 22.10 -1.90 10.62
C LYS A 70 21.93 -1.04 9.37
N GLU A 71 21.01 -0.08 9.42
CA GLU A 71 20.91 1.01 8.44
C GLU A 71 22.22 1.84 8.46
N GLU A 72 22.98 1.83 7.36
CA GLU A 72 24.08 2.78 7.17
C GLU A 72 23.49 4.19 6.94
N GLU A 73 23.62 5.07 7.93
CA GLU A 73 23.43 6.51 7.75
C GLU A 73 24.51 7.04 6.79
N LEU A 74 24.11 7.37 5.56
CA LEU A 74 24.94 8.13 4.63
C LEU A 74 25.19 9.53 5.23
N GLU A 75 26.36 9.73 5.85
CA GLU A 75 26.81 11.05 6.27
C GLU A 75 26.98 11.95 5.03
N GLY A 76 26.09 12.92 4.89
CA GLY A 76 26.24 14.02 3.93
C GLY A 76 27.49 14.83 4.25
N GLU A 77 28.42 14.86 3.30
CA GLU A 77 29.60 15.72 3.30
C GLU A 77 29.20 17.20 3.52
N ARG A 78 29.92 17.88 4.42
CA ARG A 78 29.83 19.33 4.64
C ARG A 78 30.73 20.10 3.67
#